data_AF-A0A926SUC0-F1
#
_entry.id   AF-A0A926SUC0-F1
#
_cell.length_a   1.000
_cell.length_b   1.000
_cell.length_c   1.000
_cell.angle_alpha   90.00
_cell.angle_beta   90.00
_cell.angle_gamma   90.00
#
_symmetry.space_group_name_H-M   'P 1'
#
loop_
_entity.id
_entity.type
_entity.pdbx_description
1 polymer ?
#
loop_
_entity_poly.entity_id
_entity_poly.type
_entity_poly.pdbx_seq_one_letter_code
_entity_poly.pdbx_strand_id
1 'polypeptide(L)'
;MLVQDKRNARIAKSASNKDLVLSRDNFTGLNVESLKGSLSYFSYLHAKGEISDKTFEYLVRYACSIFIENEVEERVQDALERKLMQFWRSKLCILLESDISEMEASVYKADFSRILRSR
;
A
#
# COMPACT_ATOMS: atom_id res chain seq x y z
N MET A 1 33.71 -24.25 -10.15
CA MET A 1 32.62 -23.93 -11.09
C MET A 1 31.37 -23.56 -10.27
N LEU A 2 31.27 -22.32 -9.79
CA LEU A 2 30.20 -21.86 -8.88
C LEU A 2 29.89 -20.39 -9.20
N VAL A 3 29.18 -20.16 -10.30
CA VAL A 3 28.69 -18.82 -10.66
C VAL A 3 27.32 -18.97 -11.29
N GLN A 4 26.27 -19.34 -10.54
CA GLN A 4 24.88 -19.16 -11.01
C GLN A 4 23.82 -18.74 -9.96
N ASP A 5 24.09 -18.77 -8.65
CA ASP A 5 23.01 -18.51 -7.66
C ASP A 5 22.63 -17.03 -7.42
N LYS A 6 23.28 -16.05 -8.05
CA LYS A 6 23.03 -14.62 -7.76
C LYS A 6 21.96 -13.94 -8.63
N ARG A 7 21.29 -14.63 -9.55
CA ARG A 7 20.30 -14.00 -10.47
C ARG A 7 18.83 -14.16 -10.04
N ASN A 8 18.49 -15.15 -9.24
CA ASN A 8 17.08 -15.47 -8.96
C ASN A 8 16.46 -14.56 -7.87
N ALA A 9 17.27 -13.89 -7.05
CA ALA A 9 16.76 -12.98 -6.01
C ALA A 9 16.32 -11.60 -6.51
N ARG A 10 16.62 -11.21 -7.77
CA ARG A 10 16.23 -9.89 -8.31
C ARG A 10 14.85 -9.87 -8.98
N ILE A 11 14.32 -11.02 -9.41
CA ILE A 11 13.06 -11.07 -10.17
C ILE A 11 11.84 -11.07 -9.23
N ALA A 12 11.96 -11.63 -8.02
CA ALA A 12 10.88 -11.65 -7.03
C ALA A 12 10.54 -10.25 -6.45
N LYS A 13 11.46 -9.28 -6.51
CA LYS A 13 11.24 -7.92 -5.99
C LYS A 13 10.51 -6.98 -6.97
N SER A 14 10.42 -7.31 -8.25
CA SER A 14 9.80 -6.44 -9.26
C SER A 14 8.34 -6.75 -9.58
N ALA A 15 7.83 -7.93 -9.19
CA ALA A 15 6.43 -8.32 -9.43
C ALA A 15 5.47 -7.65 -8.42
N SER A 16 5.85 -7.60 -7.14
CA SER A 16 4.98 -7.10 -6.06
C SER A 16 4.61 -5.61 -6.16
N ASN A 17 5.38 -4.78 -6.87
CA ASN A 17 5.06 -3.36 -7.03
C ASN A 17 4.14 -3.07 -8.24
N LYS A 18 4.04 -3.98 -9.21
CA LYS A 18 3.23 -3.73 -10.42
C LYS A 18 1.75 -4.02 -10.18
N ASP A 19 1.43 -5.04 -9.38
CA ASP A 19 0.04 -5.41 -9.10
C ASP A 19 -0.68 -4.36 -8.24
N LEU A 20 0.01 -3.73 -7.28
CA LEU A 20 -0.56 -2.64 -6.46
C LEU A 20 -0.82 -1.34 -7.26
N VAL A 21 0.00 -1.05 -8.27
CA VAL A 21 -0.16 0.14 -9.11
C VAL A 21 -1.35 -0.02 -10.07
N LEU A 22 -1.55 -1.23 -10.62
CA LEU A 22 -2.66 -1.53 -11.52
C LEU A 22 -4.03 -1.44 -10.83
N SER A 23 -4.16 -1.86 -9.58
CA SER A 23 -5.43 -1.75 -8.82
C SER A 23 -5.82 -0.30 -8.55
N ARG A 24 -4.84 0.59 -8.32
CA ARG A 24 -5.08 1.99 -7.97
C ARG A 24 -5.53 2.85 -9.15
N ASP A 25 -4.91 2.67 -10.31
CA ASP A 25 -5.31 3.41 -11.52
C ASP A 25 -6.76 3.06 -11.93
N ASN A 26 -7.18 1.83 -11.64
CA ASN A 26 -8.56 1.40 -11.87
C ASN A 26 -9.54 2.03 -10.85
N PHE A 27 -9.19 2.12 -9.56
CA PHE A 27 -10.04 2.73 -8.54
C PHE A 27 -10.20 4.23 -8.72
N THR A 28 -9.10 4.94 -8.95
CA THR A 28 -9.12 6.38 -9.26
C THR A 28 -9.85 6.66 -10.59
N GLY A 29 -9.69 5.78 -11.59
CA GLY A 29 -10.44 5.84 -12.84
C GLY A 29 -11.96 5.71 -12.64
N LEU A 30 -12.42 4.73 -11.86
CA LEU A 30 -13.84 4.53 -11.54
C LEU A 30 -14.46 5.72 -10.78
N ASN A 31 -13.70 6.31 -9.85
CA ASN A 31 -14.16 7.46 -9.08
C ASN A 31 -14.33 8.70 -9.97
N VAL A 32 -13.42 8.91 -10.93
CA VAL A 32 -13.51 9.98 -11.92
C VAL A 32 -14.70 9.78 -12.87
N GLU A 33 -14.97 8.55 -13.32
CA GLU A 33 -16.13 8.25 -14.15
C GLU A 33 -17.45 8.52 -13.42
N SER A 34 -17.53 8.14 -12.15
CA SER A 34 -18.69 8.42 -11.30
C SER A 34 -18.96 9.92 -11.20
N LEU A 35 -17.92 10.72 -10.91
CA LEU A 35 -18.03 12.18 -10.85
C LEU A 35 -18.50 12.77 -12.20
N LYS A 36 -17.91 12.32 -13.32
CA LYS A 36 -18.32 12.77 -14.66
C LYS A 36 -19.79 12.46 -14.94
N GLY A 37 -20.26 11.28 -14.52
CA GLY A 37 -21.67 10.90 -14.63
C GLY A 37 -22.59 11.85 -13.85
N SER A 38 -22.25 12.13 -12.58
CA SER A 38 -23.03 13.05 -11.75
C SER A 38 -23.07 14.46 -12.32
N LEU A 39 -21.92 15.00 -12.74
CA LEU A 39 -21.85 16.34 -13.34
C LEU A 39 -22.63 16.43 -14.66
N SER A 40 -22.56 15.40 -15.50
CA SER A 40 -23.33 15.33 -16.75
C SER A 40 -24.83 15.32 -16.48
N TYR A 41 -25.27 14.58 -15.45
CA TYR A 41 -26.67 14.54 -15.06
C TYR A 41 -27.16 15.90 -14.53
N PHE A 42 -26.38 16.56 -13.67
CA PHE A 42 -26.71 17.91 -13.20
C PHE A 42 -26.79 18.91 -14.35
N SER A 43 -25.86 18.83 -15.31
CA SER A 43 -25.89 19.68 -16.50
C SER A 43 -27.13 19.43 -17.34
N TYR A 44 -27.57 18.17 -17.47
CA TYR A 44 -28.81 17.82 -18.15
C TYR A 44 -30.03 18.46 -17.46
N LEU A 45 -30.15 18.32 -16.13
CA LEU A 45 -31.25 18.89 -15.36
C LEU A 45 -31.30 20.42 -15.48
N HIS A 46 -30.13 21.06 -15.45
CA HIS A 46 -29.99 22.51 -15.62
C HIS A 46 -30.44 22.95 -17.02
N ALA A 47 -29.99 22.25 -18.07
CA ALA A 47 -30.38 22.52 -19.45
C ALA A 47 -31.89 22.33 -19.71
N LYS A 48 -32.55 21.47 -18.93
CA LYS A 48 -34.01 21.28 -18.96
C LYS A 48 -34.79 22.28 -18.12
N GLY A 49 -34.10 23.13 -17.35
CA GLY A 49 -34.72 24.07 -16.42
C GLY A 49 -35.34 23.41 -15.20
N GLU A 50 -35.02 22.14 -14.93
CA GLU A 50 -35.51 21.41 -13.75
C GLU A 50 -34.84 21.91 -12.46
N ILE A 51 -33.64 22.47 -12.58
CA ILE A 51 -32.91 23.10 -11.48
C ILE A 51 -32.45 24.51 -11.87
N SER A 52 -32.42 25.40 -10.87
CA SER A 52 -31.91 26.77 -11.04
C SER A 52 -30.38 26.80 -11.17
N ASP A 53 -29.82 27.86 -11.75
CA ASP A 53 -28.37 28.11 -11.81
C ASP A 53 -27.71 27.98 -10.43
N LYS A 54 -28.35 28.53 -9.40
CA LYS A 54 -27.87 28.48 -8.02
C LYS A 54 -27.84 27.05 -7.48
N THR A 55 -28.88 26.26 -7.76
CA THR A 55 -28.94 24.85 -7.38
C THR A 55 -27.87 24.04 -8.10
N PHE A 56 -27.69 24.28 -9.40
CA PHE A 56 -26.66 23.62 -10.19
C PHE A 56 -25.26 23.91 -9.63
N GLU A 57 -24.95 25.18 -9.32
CA GLU A 57 -23.67 25.55 -8.72
C GLU A 57 -23.42 24.83 -7.39
N TYR A 58 -24.42 24.75 -6.52
CA TYR A 58 -24.29 24.03 -5.24
C TYR A 58 -24.06 22.53 -5.44
N LEU A 59 -24.80 21.89 -6.35
CA LEU A 59 -24.65 20.47 -6.64
C LEU A 59 -23.27 20.14 -7.20
N VAL A 60 -22.77 20.97 -8.12
CA VAL A 60 -21.41 20.82 -8.68
C VAL A 60 -20.37 20.98 -7.58
N ARG A 61 -20.46 22.04 -6.76
CA ARG A 61 -19.55 22.25 -5.63
C ARG A 61 -19.56 21.07 -4.66
N TYR A 62 -20.74 20.59 -4.31
CA TYR A 62 -20.90 19.48 -3.38
C TYR A 62 -20.29 18.19 -3.92
N ALA A 63 -20.60 17.82 -5.16
CA ALA A 63 -20.04 16.62 -5.80
C ALA A 63 -18.51 16.67 -5.91
N CYS A 64 -17.95 17.83 -6.27
CA CYS A 64 -16.50 18.01 -6.29
C CYS A 64 -15.88 17.90 -4.90
N SER A 65 -16.54 18.43 -3.85
CA SER A 65 -16.02 18.32 -2.47
C SER A 65 -15.93 16.87 -2.01
N ILE A 66 -16.99 16.07 -2.24
CA ILE A 66 -17.02 14.64 -1.89
C ILE A 66 -15.92 13.89 -2.64
N PHE A 67 -15.76 14.16 -3.95
CA PHE A 67 -14.72 13.51 -4.74
C PHE A 67 -13.32 13.80 -4.18
N ILE A 68 -13.04 15.06 -3.84
CA ILE A 68 -11.75 15.45 -3.27
C ILE A 68 -11.55 14.82 -1.89
N GLU A 69 -12.57 14.84 -1.02
CA GLU A 69 -12.51 14.22 0.30
C GLU A 69 -12.17 12.73 0.20
N ASN A 70 -12.88 11.99 -0.64
CA ASN A 70 -12.65 10.56 -0.86
C ASN A 70 -11.23 10.28 -1.41
N GLU A 71 -10.78 11.05 -2.41
CA GLU A 71 -9.43 10.90 -2.99
C GLU A 71 -8.33 11.20 -1.96
N VAL A 72 -8.54 12.19 -1.10
CA VAL A 72 -7.60 12.53 -0.02
C VAL A 72 -7.59 11.43 1.03
N GLU A 73 -8.76 10.95 1.45
CA GLU A 73 -8.90 9.86 2.43
C GLU A 73 -8.16 8.61 1.95
N GLU A 74 -8.37 8.19 0.71
CA GLU A 74 -7.68 7.03 0.11
C GLU A 74 -6.16 7.21 0.13
N ARG A 75 -5.65 8.39 -0.27
CA ARG A 75 -4.20 8.68 -0.25
C ARG A 75 -3.61 8.66 1.16
N VAL A 76 -4.35 9.15 2.14
CA VAL A 76 -3.92 9.17 3.54
C VAL A 76 -3.88 7.74 4.08
N GLN A 77 -4.93 6.95 3.83
CA GLN A 77 -4.97 5.54 4.22
C GLN A 77 -3.79 4.77 3.61
N ASP A 78 -3.56 4.90 2.30
CA ASP A 78 -2.42 4.30 1.61
C ASP A 78 -1.07 4.68 2.21
N ALA A 79 -0.90 5.95 2.58
CA ALA A 79 0.33 6.44 3.20
C ALA A 79 0.52 5.82 4.60
N LEU A 80 -0.55 5.74 5.39
CA LEU A 80 -0.55 5.14 6.71
C LEU A 80 -0.24 3.65 6.65
N GLU A 81 -0.91 2.89 5.79
CA GLU A 81 -0.69 1.45 5.63
C GLU A 81 0.77 1.15 5.23
N ARG A 82 1.32 1.93 4.29
CA ARG A 82 2.74 1.79 3.90
C ARG A 82 3.69 2.10 5.05
N LYS A 83 3.44 3.16 5.81
CA LYS A 83 4.28 3.51 6.98
C LYS A 83 4.18 2.47 8.07
N LEU A 84 2.99 1.94 8.32
CA LEU A 84 2.75 0.88 9.28
C LEU A 84 3.49 -0.40 8.88
N MET A 85 3.38 -0.82 7.62
CA MET A 85 4.10 -1.99 7.09
C MET A 85 5.62 -1.80 7.14
N GLN A 86 6.12 -0.60 6.87
CA GLN A 86 7.55 -0.28 7.04
C GLN A 86 7.99 -0.39 8.51
N PHE A 87 7.18 0.12 9.44
CA PHE A 87 7.44 0.02 10.87
C PHE A 87 7.44 -1.43 11.36
N TRP A 88 6.47 -2.25 10.96
CA TRP A 88 6.43 -3.66 11.31
C TRP A 88 7.61 -4.42 10.74
N ARG A 89 7.99 -4.17 9.48
CA ARG A 89 9.18 -4.77 8.88
C ARG A 89 10.45 -4.41 9.66
N SER A 90 10.63 -3.15 10.05
CA SER A 90 11.83 -2.75 10.79
C SER A 90 11.87 -3.36 12.20
N LYS A 91 10.74 -3.40 12.91
CA LYS A 91 10.66 -4.00 14.25
C LYS A 91 10.76 -5.52 14.25
N LEU A 92 10.09 -6.21 13.33
CA LEU A 92 10.13 -7.68 13.23
C LEU A 92 11.48 -8.18 12.73
N CYS A 93 12.17 -7.48 11.82
CA CYS A 93 13.53 -7.85 11.43
C CYS A 93 14.52 -7.74 12.60
N ILE A 94 14.40 -6.70 13.43
CA ILE A 94 15.24 -6.54 14.63
C ILE A 94 14.98 -7.69 15.63
N LEU A 95 13.71 -8.07 15.84
CA LEU A 95 13.35 -9.18 16.72
C LEU A 95 13.83 -10.53 16.21
N LEU A 96 13.71 -10.80 14.90
CA LEU A 96 14.18 -12.08 14.34
C LEU A 96 15.71 -12.19 14.35
N GLU A 97 16.44 -11.10 14.10
CA GLU A 97 17.90 -11.10 14.16
C GLU A 97 18.44 -11.26 15.59
N SER A 98 17.76 -10.70 16.60
CA SER A 98 18.15 -10.91 18.00
C SER A 98 17.97 -12.37 18.43
N ASP A 99 16.85 -13.00 18.06
CA ASP A 99 16.52 -14.35 18.51
C ASP A 99 17.41 -15.41 17.84
N ILE A 100 17.73 -15.23 16.55
CA ILE A 100 18.64 -16.13 15.83
C ILE A 100 20.07 -16.02 16.40
N SER A 101 20.52 -14.81 16.72
CA SER A 101 21.87 -14.59 17.26
C SER A 101 22.04 -15.18 18.68
N GLU A 102 21.01 -15.08 19.54
CA GLU A 102 21.01 -15.75 20.84
C GLU A 102 20.94 -17.27 20.73
N MET A 103 20.15 -17.80 19.78
CA MET A 103 20.05 -19.24 19.55
C MET A 103 21.38 -19.82 19.06
N GLU A 104 22.05 -19.19 18.10
CA GLU A 104 23.38 -19.62 17.63
C GLU A 104 24.43 -19.56 18.75
N ALA A 105 24.45 -18.48 19.56
CA ALA A 105 25.37 -18.36 20.68
C ALA A 105 25.19 -19.49 21.73
N SER A 106 23.95 -19.96 21.92
CA SER A 106 23.65 -21.08 22.82
C SER A 106 24.09 -22.44 22.26
N VAL A 107 23.95 -22.65 20.94
CA VAL A 107 24.37 -23.88 20.25
C VAL A 107 25.90 -24.01 20.25
N TYR A 108 26.62 -22.93 19.94
CA TYR A 108 28.08 -22.91 20.01
C TYR A 108 28.62 -23.17 21.43
N LYS A 109 27.95 -22.66 22.47
CA LYS A 109 28.30 -22.97 23.88
C LYS A 109 28.03 -24.44 24.25
N ALA A 110 26.93 -25.03 23.78
CA ALA A 110 26.58 -26.40 24.08
C ALA A 110 27.60 -27.41 23.49
N ASP A 111 28.08 -27.16 22.27
CA ASP A 111 29.06 -28.03 21.62
C ASP A 111 30.47 -27.91 22.23
N PHE A 112 30.90 -26.71 22.62
CA PHE A 112 32.18 -26.52 23.33
C PHE A 112 32.19 -27.22 24.69
N SER A 113 31.05 -27.21 25.39
CA SER A 113 30.87 -27.89 26.68
C SER A 113 30.99 -29.41 26.56
N ARG A 114 30.55 -29.99 25.43
CA ARG A 114 30.66 -31.43 25.16
C ARG A 114 32.09 -31.84 24.81
N ILE A 115 32.80 -31.01 24.06
CA ILE A 115 34.20 -31.23 23.67
C ILE A 115 35.16 -31.17 24.88
N LEU A 116 34.90 -30.27 25.83
CA LEU A 116 35.72 -30.16 27.06
C LEU A 116 35.50 -31.29 28.06
N ARG A 117 34.37 -32.00 27.99
CA ARG A 117 34.05 -33.14 28.86
C ARG A 117 34.57 -34.49 28.35
N SER A 118 35.08 -34.55 27.11
CA SER A 118 35.54 -35.79 26.47
C SER A 118 37.07 -35.95 26.44
N ARG A 119 37.79 -35.25 27.32
CA ARG A 119 39.21 -35.44 27.61
C ARG A 119 39.39 -35.75 29.08
#